data_AF-A0A932XZ04-F1
#
_entry.id   AF-A0A932XZ04-F1
#
_cell.length_a   1.000
_cell.length_b   1.000
_cell.length_c   1.000
_cell.angle_alpha   90.00
_cell.angle_beta   90.00
_cell.angle_gamma   90.00
#
_symmetry.space_group_name_H-M   'P 1'
#
loop_
_entity.id
_entity.type
_entity.pdbx_description
1 polymer ?
#
loop_
_entity_poly.entity_id
_entity_poly.type
_entity_poly.pdbx_seq_one_letter_code
_entity_poly.pdbx_strand_id
1 'polypeptide(L)'
;MTQEVAKKTKLPTAHSPIRGDHPNLYSAIKNDFVKYVGGVDRESAHLAARNLQAIGIEKVEIVGDSLDTELGKLVNIAGFAWSIVLCKWAARLCRHFGADFGIVYEQFMESYNEGYGRDKPNVRQAVLKPIPGPIGGHCVIPDVEFLDKSFRNALTKFILNENKAYKKERS
;
A
#
# COMPACT_ATOMS: atom_id res chain seq x y z
N MET A 1 -5.19 10.92 -13.66
CA MET A 1 -5.32 11.60 -12.37
C MET A 1 -6.63 12.37 -12.32
N THR A 2 -7.14 12.57 -11.12
CA THR A 2 -8.50 13.03 -10.78
C THR A 2 -8.81 14.41 -11.32
N GLN A 3 -7.82 15.31 -11.29
CA GLN A 3 -7.89 16.62 -11.92
C GLN A 3 -8.20 16.54 -13.43
N GLU A 4 -7.60 15.58 -14.14
CA GLU A 4 -7.85 15.40 -15.59
C GLU A 4 -9.24 14.82 -15.86
N VAL A 5 -9.78 14.00 -14.94
CA VAL A 5 -11.17 13.53 -15.02
C VAL A 5 -12.12 14.70 -14.85
N ALA A 6 -11.92 15.53 -13.83
CA ALA A 6 -12.75 16.72 -13.59
C ALA A 6 -12.73 17.70 -14.77
N LYS A 7 -11.56 17.95 -15.37
CA LYS A 7 -11.45 18.80 -16.57
C LYS A 7 -12.24 18.27 -17.76
N LYS A 8 -12.21 16.95 -17.97
CA LYS A 8 -12.90 16.29 -19.10
C LYS A 8 -14.41 16.22 -18.90
N THR A 9 -14.85 15.88 -17.68
CA THR A 9 -16.27 15.71 -17.37
C THR A 9 -16.96 17.01 -17.00
N LYS A 10 -16.20 18.00 -16.51
CA LYS A 10 -16.71 19.23 -15.88
C LYS A 10 -17.64 18.95 -14.69
N LEU A 11 -17.46 17.79 -14.04
CA LEU A 11 -18.26 17.37 -12.89
C LEU A 11 -17.45 17.45 -11.59
N PRO A 12 -18.11 17.66 -10.43
CA PRO A 12 -17.48 17.51 -9.13
C PRO A 12 -16.85 16.13 -9.00
N THR A 13 -15.56 16.09 -8.69
CA THR A 13 -14.76 14.87 -8.74
C THR A 13 -13.82 14.81 -7.54
N ALA A 14 -13.70 13.63 -6.95
CA ALA A 14 -12.81 13.39 -5.82
C ALA A 14 -12.15 12.02 -5.96
N HIS A 15 -10.96 11.89 -5.37
CA HIS A 15 -10.27 10.63 -5.22
C HIS A 15 -10.46 10.13 -3.78
N SER A 16 -10.77 8.84 -3.65
CA SER A 16 -10.87 8.18 -2.34
C SER A 16 -10.37 6.74 -2.43
N PRO A 17 -9.11 6.47 -2.04
CA PRO A 17 -8.51 5.17 -2.24
C PRO A 17 -9.22 4.07 -1.45
N ILE A 18 -9.16 2.84 -1.97
CA ILE A 18 -9.60 1.64 -1.24
C ILE A 18 -8.44 1.10 -0.41
N ARG A 19 -8.74 0.78 0.85
CA ARG A 19 -7.86 0.15 1.84
C ARG A 19 -8.59 -1.07 2.43
N GLY A 20 -7.83 -2.12 2.75
CA GLY A 20 -8.37 -3.42 3.12
C GLY A 20 -8.18 -4.48 2.03
N ASP A 21 -8.47 -5.72 2.38
CA ASP A 21 -8.23 -6.91 1.57
C ASP A 21 -9.39 -7.90 1.64
N HIS A 22 -9.46 -8.79 0.64
CA HIS A 22 -10.43 -9.89 0.64
C HIS A 22 -9.98 -11.02 1.58
N PRO A 23 -10.92 -11.72 2.26
CA PRO A 23 -12.37 -11.66 2.04
C PRO A 23 -13.10 -10.54 2.80
N ASN A 24 -12.46 -9.87 3.76
CA ASN A 24 -13.12 -8.95 4.69
C ASN A 24 -13.28 -7.51 4.17
N LEU A 25 -13.14 -7.29 2.86
CA LEU A 25 -13.06 -5.97 2.25
C LEU A 25 -14.29 -5.08 2.58
N TYR A 26 -15.49 -5.67 2.64
CA TYR A 26 -16.69 -4.91 2.99
C TYR A 26 -16.61 -4.32 4.40
N SER A 27 -16.28 -5.15 5.41
CA SER A 27 -16.10 -4.68 6.79
C SER A 27 -14.95 -3.69 6.89
N ALA A 28 -13.85 -3.98 6.18
CA ALA A 28 -12.66 -3.13 6.18
C ALA A 28 -12.97 -1.71 5.69
N ILE A 29 -13.72 -1.58 4.59
CA ILE A 29 -14.13 -0.28 4.03
C ILE A 29 -15.14 0.41 4.94
N LYS A 30 -16.08 -0.34 5.53
CA LYS A 30 -17.18 0.23 6.30
C LYS A 30 -16.73 0.72 7.68
N ASN A 31 -15.90 -0.07 8.37
CA ASN A 31 -15.67 0.02 9.80
C ASN A 31 -14.20 0.23 10.18
N ASP A 32 -13.26 -0.41 9.48
CA ASP A 32 -11.89 -0.56 10.01
C ASP A 32 -10.96 0.56 9.55
N PHE A 33 -11.00 0.92 8.26
CA PHE A 33 -10.11 1.91 7.68
C PHE A 33 -10.77 3.28 7.50
N VAL A 34 -10.01 4.33 7.76
CA VAL A 34 -10.38 5.69 7.36
C VAL A 34 -10.47 5.77 5.83
N LYS A 35 -11.61 6.26 5.36
CA LYS A 35 -11.91 6.57 3.97
C LYS A 35 -11.53 8.02 3.69
N TYR A 36 -10.26 8.23 3.32
CA TYR A 36 -9.74 9.54 2.93
C TYR A 36 -10.41 10.04 1.64
N VAL A 37 -10.73 11.33 1.58
CA VAL A 37 -11.37 11.99 0.44
C VAL A 37 -10.59 13.25 0.08
N GLY A 38 -10.01 13.26 -1.13
CA GLY A 38 -9.36 14.42 -1.72
C GLY A 38 -10.12 14.89 -2.94
N GLY A 39 -10.75 16.07 -2.87
CA GLY A 39 -11.49 16.66 -3.99
C GLY A 39 -10.59 17.46 -4.92
N VAL A 40 -11.05 17.70 -6.16
CA VAL A 40 -10.42 18.71 -7.04
C VAL A 40 -10.61 20.14 -6.53
N ASP A 41 -11.65 20.33 -5.73
CA ASP A 41 -11.94 21.51 -4.93
C ASP A 41 -12.65 21.06 -3.63
N ARG A 42 -12.87 22.04 -2.74
CA ARG A 42 -13.50 21.81 -1.43
C ARG A 42 -14.93 21.28 -1.57
N GLU A 43 -15.71 21.79 -2.51
CA GLU A 43 -17.11 21.39 -2.73
C GLU A 43 -17.21 19.92 -3.18
N SER A 44 -16.34 19.51 -4.11
CA SER A 44 -16.24 18.14 -4.60
C SER A 44 -15.87 17.17 -3.48
N ALA A 45 -14.94 17.57 -2.60
CA ALA A 45 -14.54 16.76 -1.45
C ALA A 45 -15.72 16.56 -0.48
N HIS A 46 -16.43 17.64 -0.14
CA HIS A 46 -17.62 17.57 0.73
C HIS A 46 -18.74 16.74 0.12
N LEU A 47 -19.00 16.89 -1.18
CA LEU A 47 -20.02 16.10 -1.87
C LEU A 47 -19.70 14.61 -1.83
N ALA A 48 -18.46 14.23 -2.14
CA ALA A 48 -18.02 12.85 -2.07
C ALA A 48 -18.07 12.28 -0.64
N ALA A 49 -17.62 13.05 0.34
CA ALA A 49 -17.66 12.64 1.74
C ALA A 49 -19.09 12.38 2.24
N ARG A 50 -20.03 13.30 1.93
CA ARG A 50 -21.45 13.12 2.28
C ARG A 50 -22.04 11.86 1.66
N ASN A 51 -21.73 11.59 0.38
CA ASN A 51 -22.22 10.39 -0.30
C ASN A 51 -21.70 9.10 0.36
N LEU A 52 -20.42 9.08 0.76
CA LEU A 52 -19.80 7.94 1.45
C LEU A 52 -20.41 7.72 2.85
N GLN A 53 -20.65 8.80 3.59
CA GLN A 53 -21.31 8.73 4.90
C GLN A 53 -22.76 8.24 4.78
N ALA A 54 -23.49 8.72 3.76
CA ALA A 54 -24.88 8.34 3.53
C ALA A 54 -25.07 6.84 3.25
N ILE A 55 -24.05 6.16 2.71
CA ILE A 55 -24.06 4.71 2.49
C ILE A 55 -23.51 3.92 3.71
N GLY A 56 -23.29 4.59 4.84
CA GLY A 56 -22.92 3.98 6.11
C GLY A 56 -21.42 3.69 6.30
N ILE A 57 -20.54 4.42 5.61
CA ILE A 57 -19.10 4.42 5.93
C ILE A 57 -18.89 5.39 7.10
N GLU A 58 -18.42 4.86 8.23
CA GLU A 58 -18.39 5.62 9.49
C GLU A 58 -17.18 6.57 9.56
N LYS A 59 -16.03 6.14 9.04
CA LYS A 59 -14.75 6.85 9.17
C LYS A 59 -14.38 7.56 7.88
N VAL A 60 -15.05 8.67 7.57
CA VAL A 60 -14.76 9.50 6.39
C VAL A 60 -13.98 10.75 6.79
N GLU A 61 -12.83 10.99 6.15
CA GLU A 61 -11.99 12.16 6.41
C GLU A 61 -11.67 12.89 5.11
N ILE A 62 -12.03 14.18 5.06
CA ILE A 62 -11.61 15.07 3.97
C ILE A 62 -10.18 15.51 4.27
N VAL A 63 -9.25 15.25 3.36
CA VAL A 63 -7.83 15.55 3.53
C VAL A 63 -7.27 16.17 2.25
N GLY A 64 -6.47 17.22 2.42
CA GLY A 64 -5.69 17.81 1.33
C GLY A 64 -6.50 18.04 0.05
N ASP A 65 -5.88 17.75 -1.08
CA ASP A 65 -6.54 17.68 -2.39
C ASP A 65 -6.55 16.25 -2.98
N SER A 66 -7.08 16.13 -4.20
CA SER A 66 -7.08 14.84 -4.90
C SER A 66 -5.67 14.27 -5.12
N LEU A 67 -4.66 15.12 -5.36
CA LEU A 67 -3.28 14.70 -5.59
C LEU A 67 -2.69 14.08 -4.33
N ASP A 68 -2.95 14.65 -3.15
CA ASP A 68 -2.48 14.10 -1.87
C ASP A 68 -2.97 12.67 -1.66
N THR A 69 -4.24 12.40 -1.92
CA THR A 69 -4.80 11.05 -1.74
C THR A 69 -4.35 10.06 -2.83
N GLU A 70 -4.11 10.53 -4.06
CA GLU A 70 -3.53 9.73 -5.15
C GLU A 70 -2.10 9.31 -4.81
N LEU A 71 -1.24 10.27 -4.44
CA LEU A 71 0.14 10.00 -4.04
C LEU A 71 0.20 9.17 -2.77
N GLY A 72 -0.66 9.44 -1.78
CA GLY A 72 -0.73 8.67 -0.55
C GLY A 72 -1.00 7.18 -0.79
N LYS A 73 -1.86 6.84 -1.76
CA LYS A 73 -2.10 5.45 -2.17
C LYS A 73 -0.85 4.81 -2.78
N LEU A 74 -0.17 5.52 -3.68
CA LEU A 74 1.02 5.03 -4.38
C LEU A 74 2.23 4.88 -3.45
N VAL A 75 2.42 5.78 -2.49
CA VAL A 75 3.49 5.67 -1.50
C VAL A 75 3.23 4.48 -0.57
N ASN A 76 1.99 4.33 -0.09
CA ASN A 76 1.63 3.20 0.78
C ASN A 76 1.85 1.85 0.08
N ILE A 77 1.38 1.71 -1.17
CA ILE A 77 1.53 0.46 -1.90
C ILE A 77 3.01 0.16 -2.28
N ALA A 78 3.81 1.18 -2.59
CA ALA A 78 5.25 1.02 -2.82
C ALA A 78 5.99 0.58 -1.54
N GLY A 79 5.63 1.15 -0.38
CA GLY A 79 6.16 0.73 0.92
C GLY A 79 5.81 -0.73 1.24
N PHE A 80 4.57 -1.15 0.99
CA PHE A 80 4.19 -2.55 1.16
C PHE A 80 4.92 -3.49 0.19
N ALA A 81 5.08 -3.10 -1.08
CA ALA A 81 5.85 -3.86 -2.06
C ALA A 81 7.31 -4.05 -1.60
N TRP A 82 7.92 -3.00 -1.05
CA TRP A 82 9.26 -3.06 -0.47
C TRP A 82 9.34 -4.07 0.69
N SER A 83 8.38 -4.06 1.62
CA SER A 83 8.34 -5.04 2.72
C SER A 83 8.28 -6.48 2.21
N ILE A 84 7.52 -6.75 1.14
CA ILE A 84 7.45 -8.09 0.52
C ILE A 84 8.82 -8.47 -0.07
N VAL A 85 9.47 -7.55 -0.80
CA VAL A 85 10.81 -7.78 -1.37
C VAL A 85 11.84 -8.05 -0.28
N LEU A 86 11.83 -7.28 0.81
CA LEU A 86 12.72 -7.47 1.95
C LEU A 86 12.53 -8.86 2.58
N CYS A 87 11.29 -9.27 2.82
CA CYS A 87 10.95 -10.59 3.35
C CYS A 87 11.47 -11.73 2.47
N LYS A 88 11.23 -11.65 1.15
CA LYS A 88 11.72 -12.65 0.18
C LYS A 88 13.24 -12.65 0.07
N TRP A 89 13.87 -11.49 0.11
CA TRP A 89 15.32 -11.36 0.14
C TRP A 89 15.92 -12.02 1.38
N ALA A 90 15.37 -11.77 2.57
CA ALA A 90 15.80 -12.43 3.81
C ALA A 90 15.66 -13.96 3.72
N ALA A 91 14.56 -14.46 3.14
CA ALA A 91 14.39 -15.90 2.91
C ALA A 91 15.47 -16.49 1.98
N ARG A 92 15.87 -15.78 0.92
CA ARG A 92 16.98 -16.21 0.04
C ARG A 92 18.33 -16.17 0.77
N LEU A 93 18.57 -15.12 1.55
CA LEU A 93 19.78 -14.99 2.37
C LEU A 93 19.93 -16.16 3.34
N CYS A 94 18.86 -16.49 4.07
CA CYS A 94 18.82 -17.64 4.97
C CYS A 94 19.12 -18.95 4.26
N ARG A 95 18.52 -19.21 3.09
CA ARG A 95 18.82 -20.41 2.30
C ARG A 95 20.27 -20.48 1.84
N HIS A 96 20.85 -19.36 1.46
CA HIS A 96 22.24 -19.31 1.00
C HIS A 96 23.24 -19.64 2.11
N PHE A 97 23.00 -19.11 3.31
CA PHE A 97 23.89 -19.29 4.46
C PHE A 97 23.51 -20.46 5.39
N GLY A 98 22.42 -21.18 5.12
CA GLY A 98 21.91 -22.23 6.00
C GLY A 98 21.36 -21.71 7.33
N ALA A 99 20.92 -20.44 7.38
CA ALA A 99 20.35 -19.83 8.57
C ALA A 99 18.84 -20.06 8.67
N ASP A 100 18.30 -19.99 9.88
CA ASP A 100 16.86 -20.12 10.14
C ASP A 100 16.14 -18.78 9.85
N PHE A 101 15.18 -18.80 8.92
CA PHE A 101 14.39 -17.62 8.56
C PHE A 101 13.48 -17.12 9.69
N GLY A 102 12.88 -18.04 10.45
CA GLY A 102 12.04 -17.72 11.59
C GLY A 102 12.83 -16.97 12.66
N ILE A 103 14.10 -17.33 12.86
CA ILE A 103 14.98 -16.57 13.75
C ILE A 103 15.37 -15.23 13.09
N VAL A 104 15.99 -15.27 11.90
CA VAL A 104 16.62 -14.09 11.28
C VAL A 104 15.63 -12.98 10.94
N TYR A 105 14.42 -13.32 10.51
CA TYR A 105 13.43 -12.34 10.09
C TYR A 105 12.33 -12.17 11.13
N GLU A 106 11.67 -13.25 11.53
CA GLU A 106 10.43 -13.16 12.32
C GLU A 106 10.74 -12.76 13.77
N GLN A 107 11.53 -13.57 14.49
CA GLN A 107 11.84 -13.31 15.90
C GLN A 107 12.58 -11.99 16.11
N PHE A 108 13.53 -11.65 15.23
CA PHE A 108 14.25 -10.38 15.30
C PHE A 108 13.34 -9.18 15.06
N MET A 109 12.44 -9.23 14.08
CA MET A 109 11.50 -8.12 13.83
C MET A 109 10.40 -8.02 14.90
N GLU A 110 9.88 -9.15 15.38
CA GLU A 110 8.86 -9.20 16.43
C GLU A 110 9.41 -8.63 17.74
N SER A 111 10.57 -9.10 18.19
CA SER A 111 11.22 -8.58 19.40
C SER A 111 11.64 -7.11 19.27
N TYR A 112 12.08 -6.67 18.09
CA TYR A 112 12.31 -5.25 17.79
C TYR A 112 11.03 -4.42 17.93
N ASN A 113 9.92 -4.89 17.33
CA ASN A 113 8.64 -4.21 17.35
C ASN A 113 8.01 -4.17 18.75
N GLU A 114 8.20 -5.22 19.55
CA GLU A 114 7.80 -5.27 20.95
C GLU A 114 8.61 -4.28 21.79
N GLY A 115 9.94 -4.30 21.65
CA GLY A 115 10.84 -3.41 22.39
C GLY A 115 10.57 -1.93 22.14
N TYR A 116 10.35 -1.54 20.88
CA TYR A 116 9.99 -0.16 20.52
C TYR A 116 8.49 0.13 20.62
N GLY A 117 7.66 -0.89 20.86
CA GLY A 117 6.22 -0.80 20.71
C GLY A 117 5.54 0.20 21.63
N ARG A 118 6.14 0.53 22.78
CA ARG A 118 5.63 1.51 23.75
C ARG A 118 6.13 2.92 23.46
N ASP A 119 7.44 3.08 23.25
CA ASP A 119 8.06 4.42 23.23
C ASP A 119 8.28 4.96 21.81
N LYS A 120 8.31 4.08 20.79
CA LYS A 120 8.57 4.44 19.39
C LYS A 120 7.71 3.62 18.43
N PRO A 121 6.37 3.72 18.50
CA PRO A 121 5.48 2.96 17.60
C PRO A 121 5.69 3.32 16.11
N ASN A 122 6.26 4.50 15.82
CA ASN A 122 6.52 5.01 14.48
C ASN A 122 7.68 4.29 13.73
N VAL A 123 8.46 3.44 14.39
CA VAL A 123 9.53 2.67 13.73
C VAL A 123 9.19 1.18 13.53
N ARG A 124 7.93 0.80 13.80
CA ARG A 124 7.49 -0.59 13.63
C ARG A 124 7.65 -1.07 12.19
N GLN A 125 8.16 -2.30 12.05
CA GLN A 125 8.41 -2.95 10.78
C GLN A 125 7.33 -3.98 10.46
N ALA A 126 7.08 -4.21 9.17
CA ALA A 126 6.14 -5.24 8.73
C ALA A 126 6.73 -6.64 8.90
N VAL A 127 6.08 -7.47 9.71
CA VAL A 127 6.41 -8.90 9.86
C VAL A 127 5.56 -9.70 8.88
N LEU A 128 6.18 -10.15 7.78
CA LEU A 128 5.54 -10.89 6.70
C LEU A 128 6.07 -12.33 6.62
N LYS A 129 5.30 -13.22 5.98
CA LYS A 129 5.74 -14.56 5.60
C LYS A 129 6.15 -14.59 4.11
N PRO A 130 7.24 -15.28 3.75
CA PRO A 130 7.68 -15.33 2.36
C PRO A 130 6.78 -16.28 1.56
N ILE A 131 6.01 -15.72 0.62
CA ILE A 131 5.19 -16.51 -0.31
C ILE A 131 6.03 -16.81 -1.57
N PRO A 132 6.12 -18.05 -2.06
CA PRO A 132 6.84 -18.35 -3.30
C PRO A 132 6.26 -17.67 -4.55
N GLY A 133 7.11 -17.37 -5.53
CA GLY A 133 6.71 -16.79 -6.81
C GLY A 133 6.59 -15.25 -6.81
N PRO A 134 6.05 -14.63 -7.88
CA PRO A 134 5.90 -13.19 -7.96
C PRO A 134 4.93 -12.63 -6.91
N ILE A 135 5.05 -11.34 -6.61
CA ILE A 135 4.07 -10.58 -5.85
C ILE A 135 2.74 -10.64 -6.60
N GLY A 136 1.74 -11.26 -5.97
CA GLY A 136 0.41 -11.46 -6.51
C GLY A 136 -0.54 -10.29 -6.23
N GLY A 137 -1.83 -10.53 -6.49
CA GLY A 137 -2.88 -9.53 -6.36
C GLY A 137 -2.91 -8.53 -7.53
N HIS A 138 -3.91 -7.65 -7.51
CA HIS A 138 -4.19 -6.72 -8.61
C HIS A 138 -3.65 -5.31 -8.39
N CYS A 139 -3.25 -4.97 -7.15
CA CYS A 139 -2.89 -3.59 -6.81
C CYS A 139 -1.37 -3.38 -6.81
N VAL A 140 -0.60 -4.26 -6.17
CA VAL A 140 0.79 -3.96 -5.78
C VAL A 140 1.69 -3.66 -6.98
N ILE A 141 1.84 -4.63 -7.90
CA ILE A 141 2.74 -4.46 -9.04
C ILE A 141 2.22 -3.43 -10.05
N PRO A 142 0.94 -3.43 -10.44
CA PRO A 142 0.42 -2.41 -11.35
C PRO A 142 0.57 -0.98 -10.82
N ASP A 143 0.35 -0.75 -9.52
CA ASP A 143 0.52 0.59 -8.92
C ASP A 143 2.00 0.99 -8.88
N VAL A 144 2.92 0.05 -8.60
CA VAL A 144 4.37 0.32 -8.65
C VAL A 144 4.83 0.60 -10.09
N GLU A 145 4.30 -0.09 -11.10
CA GLU A 145 4.56 0.21 -12.52
C GLU A 145 4.02 1.59 -12.91
N PHE A 146 2.82 1.95 -12.44
CA PHE A 146 2.25 3.27 -12.66
C PHE A 146 3.11 4.36 -12.01
N LEU A 147 3.56 4.14 -10.77
CA LEU A 147 4.44 5.05 -10.05
C LEU A 147 5.79 5.18 -10.77
N ASP A 148 6.42 4.09 -11.22
CA ASP A 148 7.69 4.15 -11.96
C ASP A 148 7.57 4.93 -13.28
N LYS A 149 6.45 4.75 -13.99
CA LYS A 149 6.18 5.50 -15.23
C LYS A 149 5.98 6.99 -14.96
N SER A 150 5.32 7.34 -13.85
CA SER A 150 4.98 8.72 -13.49
C SER A 150 6.15 9.46 -12.81
N PHE A 151 6.93 8.73 -12.02
CA PHE A 151 8.08 9.21 -11.25
C PHE A 151 9.13 8.08 -11.14
N ARG A 152 10.05 8.05 -12.10
CA ARG A 152 11.10 7.03 -12.14
C ARG A 152 12.00 7.13 -10.91
N ASN A 153 12.14 6.03 -10.18
CA ASN A 153 12.99 5.96 -9.00
C ASN A 153 13.77 4.63 -8.95
N ALA A 154 14.90 4.61 -8.25
CA ALA A 154 15.70 3.40 -8.06
C ALA A 154 14.91 2.32 -7.28
N LEU A 155 14.13 2.72 -6.28
CA LEU A 155 13.30 1.83 -5.47
C LEU A 155 12.24 1.11 -6.31
N THR A 156 11.47 1.85 -7.12
CA THR A 156 10.42 1.27 -7.98
C THR A 156 11.03 0.31 -9.00
N LYS A 157 12.13 0.70 -9.64
CA LYS A 157 12.88 -0.18 -10.55
C LYS A 157 13.39 -1.44 -9.86
N PHE A 158 13.94 -1.31 -8.65
CA PHE A 158 14.44 -2.44 -7.89
C PHE A 158 13.31 -3.43 -7.56
N ILE A 159 12.19 -2.95 -7.03
CA ILE A 159 10.99 -3.76 -6.74
C ILE A 159 10.50 -4.50 -7.99
N LEU A 160 10.40 -3.81 -9.13
CA LEU A 160 9.93 -4.42 -10.38
C LEU A 160 10.91 -5.48 -10.91
N ASN A 161 12.22 -5.26 -10.78
CA ASN A 161 13.23 -6.23 -11.19
C ASN A 161 13.23 -7.48 -10.30
N GLU A 162 13.14 -7.30 -8.98
CA GLU A 162 13.00 -8.38 -8.01
C GLU A 162 11.76 -9.23 -8.31
N ASN A 163 10.62 -8.57 -8.56
CA ASN A 163 9.40 -9.30 -8.90
C ASN A 163 9.51 -10.12 -10.20
N LYS A 164 10.26 -9.62 -11.21
CA LYS A 164 10.56 -10.38 -12.44
C LYS A 164 11.46 -11.57 -12.15
N ALA A 165 12.44 -11.44 -11.24
CA ALA A 165 13.30 -12.56 -10.84
C ALA A 165 12.49 -13.68 -10.16
N TYR A 166 11.53 -13.33 -9.28
CA TYR A 166 10.67 -14.32 -8.63
C TYR A 166 9.79 -15.13 -9.59
N LYS A 167 9.50 -14.61 -10.79
CA LYS A 167 8.82 -15.38 -11.84
C LYS A 167 9.72 -16.49 -12.40
N LYS A 168 11.03 -16.25 -12.48
CA LYS A 168 12.03 -17.19 -13.00
C LYS A 168 12.45 -18.25 -11.97
N GLU A 169 12.38 -17.92 -10.69
CA GLU A 169 12.65 -18.88 -9.59
C GLU A 169 11.54 -19.96 -9.45
N ARG A 170 10.46 -19.86 -10.24
CA ARG A 170 9.31 -20.78 -10.22
C ARG A 170 9.35 -21.84 -11.34
N SER A 171 10.39 -21.83 -12.18
CA SER A 171 10.69 -22.79 -13.26
C SER A 171 11.96 -23.55 -12.96
#